data_AF-A0A015IV77-F1
#
_entry.id   AF-A0A015IV77-F1
#
_cell.length_a   1.000
_cell.length_b   1.000
_cell.length_c   1.000
_cell.angle_alpha   90.00
_cell.angle_beta   90.00
_cell.angle_gamma   90.00
#
_symmetry.space_group_name_H-M   'P 1'
#
loop_
_entity.id
_entity.type
_entity.pdbx_description
1 polymer ?
#
loop_
_entity_poly.entity_id
_entity_poly.type
_entity_poly.pdbx_seq_one_letter_code
_entity_poly.pdbx_strand_id
1 'polypeptide(L)'
;MGRRNDGTICERNGRCKFRLVEAAKKFEENSTKWLKESFKTPKIMHDMLVQLMSVVKNDDRAKKLQTVGWLHFGLYAQTLEMDCANGYVCRLIRWELRKVGKGLGPGWDC
;
A
#
# COMPACT_ATOMS: atom_id res chain seq x y z
N MET A 1 -12.68 -12.17 -2.65
CA MET A 1 -11.76 -12.10 -3.81
C MET A 1 -12.29 -11.08 -4.79
N GLY A 2 -11.66 -9.97 -5.17
CA GLY A 2 -10.40 -9.30 -4.85
C GLY A 2 -10.33 -8.17 -5.88
N ARG A 3 -10.51 -6.91 -5.49
CA ARG A 3 -10.58 -5.77 -6.42
C ARG A 3 -9.20 -5.57 -7.07
N ARG A 4 -9.16 -5.25 -8.38
CA ARG A 4 -7.94 -4.98 -9.15
C ARG A 4 -7.02 -4.01 -8.40
N ASN A 5 -5.77 -4.44 -8.21
CA ASN A 5 -4.61 -3.64 -7.82
C ASN A 5 -3.65 -3.57 -9.03
N ASP A 6 -2.71 -2.62 -9.01
CA ASP A 6 -1.80 -2.42 -10.15
C ASP A 6 -0.55 -3.30 -10.07
N GLY A 7 -0.26 -3.88 -8.89
CA GLY A 7 0.80 -4.89 -8.75
C GLY A 7 0.98 -5.41 -7.32
N THR A 8 1.66 -6.54 -7.21
CA THR A 8 2.09 -7.13 -5.92
C THR A 8 3.56 -7.61 -6.01
N ILE A 9 4.40 -7.29 -5.02
CA ILE A 9 5.83 -7.68 -4.98
C ILE A 9 6.13 -8.37 -3.65
N CYS A 10 6.88 -9.47 -3.67
CA CYS A 10 7.27 -10.21 -2.46
C CYS A 10 8.79 -10.11 -2.25
N GLU A 11 9.23 -9.57 -1.11
CA GLU A 11 10.65 -9.53 -0.74
C GLU A 11 10.96 -10.60 0.33
N ARG A 12 12.01 -11.40 0.10
CA ARG A 12 12.39 -12.57 0.92
C ARG A 12 13.68 -12.36 1.74
N ASN A 13 14.02 -11.12 2.09
CA ASN A 13 15.21 -10.82 2.90
C ASN A 13 14.87 -10.74 4.40
N GLY A 14 14.71 -11.89 5.06
CA GLY A 14 14.57 -12.02 6.53
C GLY A 14 13.29 -11.44 7.17
N ARG A 15 12.57 -10.57 6.46
CA ARG A 15 11.23 -10.06 6.76
C ARG A 15 10.40 -10.26 5.49
N CYS A 16 9.38 -11.12 5.53
CA CYS A 16 8.51 -11.31 4.39
C CYS A 16 7.66 -10.04 4.21
N LYS A 17 8.08 -9.16 3.29
CA LYS A 17 7.36 -7.93 2.94
C LYS A 17 6.60 -8.15 1.65
N PHE A 18 5.30 -7.85 1.69
CA PHE A 18 4.43 -7.93 0.52
C PHE A 18 4.00 -6.53 0.13
N ARG A 19 4.43 -6.07 -1.03
CA ARG A 19 4.15 -4.73 -1.53
C ARG A 19 2.90 -4.75 -2.40
N LEU A 20 2.02 -3.78 -2.24
CA LEU A 20 0.92 -3.50 -3.15
C LEU A 20 1.15 -2.14 -3.81
N VAL A 21 0.88 -2.04 -5.11
CA VAL A 21 0.98 -0.78 -5.85
C VAL A 21 -0.42 -0.40 -6.36
N GLU A 22 -0.80 0.85 -6.13
CA GLU A 22 -2.02 1.45 -6.66
C GLU A 22 -1.72 2.86 -7.17
N ALA A 23 -2.11 3.14 -8.41
CA ALA A 23 -1.77 4.34 -9.16
C ALA A 23 -3.05 5.03 -9.66
N ALA A 24 -3.31 6.21 -9.10
CA ALA A 24 -4.35 7.12 -9.58
C ALA A 24 -3.77 8.13 -10.58
N LYS A 25 -4.47 8.31 -11.71
CA LYS A 25 -4.06 9.21 -12.81
C LYS A 25 -4.20 10.71 -12.47
N LYS A 26 -4.97 11.10 -11.45
CA LYS A 26 -5.21 12.50 -11.05
C LYS A 26 -5.21 12.65 -9.52
N PHE A 27 -4.60 13.72 -9.03
CA PHE A 27 -4.59 14.12 -7.63
C PHE A 27 -5.35 15.44 -7.46
N GLU A 28 -6.38 15.43 -6.62
CA GLU A 28 -7.11 16.61 -6.15
C GLU A 28 -7.34 16.41 -4.65
N GLU A 29 -6.84 17.32 -3.82
CA GLU A 29 -6.79 17.22 -2.35
C GLU A 29 -8.18 17.11 -1.71
N ASN A 30 -9.23 17.58 -2.38
CA ASN A 30 -10.64 17.49 -1.95
C ASN A 30 -11.48 16.50 -2.78
N SER A 31 -10.87 15.72 -3.67
CA SER A 31 -11.63 14.76 -4.49
C SER A 31 -12.08 13.55 -3.69
N THR A 32 -13.37 13.21 -3.74
CA THR A 32 -13.90 11.97 -3.13
C THR A 32 -13.22 10.70 -3.65
N LYS A 33 -12.55 10.77 -4.81
CA LYS A 33 -11.74 9.69 -5.40
C LYS A 33 -10.49 9.40 -4.56
N TRP A 34 -9.80 10.42 -4.02
CA TRP A 34 -8.64 10.21 -3.15
C TRP A 34 -9.04 9.50 -1.86
N LEU A 35 -10.14 9.93 -1.23
CA LEU A 35 -10.67 9.33 -0.01
C LEU A 35 -10.95 7.85 -0.26
N LYS A 36 -11.68 7.55 -1.35
CA LYS A 36 -12.01 6.16 -1.70
C LYS A 36 -10.78 5.28 -1.93
N GLU A 37 -9.77 5.75 -2.66
CA GLU A 37 -8.58 4.93 -2.92
C GLU A 37 -7.66 4.82 -1.69
N SER A 38 -7.53 5.88 -0.90
CA SER A 38 -6.77 5.86 0.35
C SER A 38 -7.35 4.92 1.42
N PHE A 39 -8.64 4.54 1.32
CA PHE A 39 -9.27 3.47 2.11
C PHE A 39 -9.22 2.10 1.44
N LYS A 40 -9.19 2.03 0.11
CA LYS A 40 -9.14 0.78 -0.65
C LYS A 40 -7.82 0.04 -0.44
N THR A 41 -6.70 0.75 -0.56
CA THR A 41 -5.36 0.15 -0.44
C THR A 41 -5.12 -0.48 0.94
N PRO A 42 -5.41 0.19 2.08
CA PRO A 42 -5.31 -0.45 3.39
C PRO A 42 -6.19 -1.69 3.56
N LYS A 43 -7.39 -1.71 2.97
CA LYS A 43 -8.25 -2.90 3.03
C LYS A 43 -7.61 -4.09 2.33
N ILE A 44 -7.05 -3.89 1.14
CA ILE A 44 -6.37 -4.97 0.41
C ILE A 44 -5.12 -5.42 1.17
N MET A 45 -4.34 -4.48 1.72
CA MET A 45 -3.19 -4.79 2.59
C MET A 45 -3.61 -5.65 3.79
N HIS A 46 -4.71 -5.30 4.45
CA HIS A 46 -5.26 -6.08 5.57
C HIS A 46 -5.65 -7.49 5.14
N ASP A 47 -6.44 -7.63 4.07
CA ASP A 47 -6.88 -8.93 3.57
C ASP A 47 -5.67 -9.82 3.20
N MET A 48 -4.63 -9.24 2.57
CA MET A 48 -3.37 -9.94 2.29
C MET A 48 -2.66 -10.36 3.58
N LEU A 49 -2.55 -9.47 4.57
CA LEU A 49 -1.89 -9.76 5.83
C LEU A 49 -2.59 -10.90 6.58
N VAL A 50 -3.92 -10.89 6.64
CA VAL A 50 -4.72 -11.97 7.26
C VAL A 50 -4.53 -13.30 6.54
N GLN A 51 -4.53 -13.30 5.20
CA GLN A 51 -4.25 -14.52 4.43
C GLN A 51 -2.84 -15.05 4.69
N LEU A 52 -1.84 -14.19 4.78
CA LEU A 52 -0.47 -14.59 5.06
C LEU A 52 -0.33 -15.16 6.48
N MET A 53 -0.98 -14.54 7.47
CA MET A 53 -1.00 -15.04 8.84
C MET A 53 -1.68 -16.43 8.94
N SER A 54 -2.73 -16.68 8.17
CA SER A 54 -3.41 -17.99 8.16
C SER A 54 -2.54 -19.10 7.57
N VAL A 55 -1.74 -18.79 6.54
CA VAL A 55 -0.77 -19.75 5.97
C VAL A 55 0.36 -20.07 6.95
N VAL A 56 0.82 -19.08 7.70
CA VAL A 56 1.95 -19.21 8.65
C VAL A 56 1.52 -19.81 10.00
N LYS A 57 0.23 -20.10 10.19
CA LYS A 57 -0.35 -20.81 11.36
C LYS A 57 0.07 -20.24 12.72
N ASN A 58 0.22 -18.92 12.82
CA ASN A 58 0.52 -18.21 14.08
C ASN A 58 1.88 -18.55 14.73
N ASP A 59 2.85 -19.03 13.95
CA ASP A 59 4.27 -19.11 14.32
C ASP A 59 4.81 -17.70 14.66
N ASP A 60 5.90 -17.58 15.42
CA ASP A 60 6.60 -16.31 15.67
C ASP A 60 6.98 -15.55 14.38
N ARG A 61 7.06 -16.24 13.25
CA ARG A 61 7.18 -15.64 11.92
C ARG A 61 5.98 -14.74 11.55
N ALA A 62 4.77 -15.04 12.03
CA ALA A 62 3.57 -14.22 11.80
C ALA A 62 3.71 -12.81 12.39
N LYS A 63 4.39 -12.67 13.53
CA LYS A 63 4.68 -11.38 14.18
C LYS A 63 5.65 -10.50 13.35
N LYS A 64 6.35 -11.09 12.38
CA LYS A 64 7.30 -10.40 11.50
C LYS A 64 6.70 -10.09 10.12
N LEU A 65 5.45 -10.48 9.87
CA LEU A 65 4.77 -10.21 8.60
C LEU A 65 4.38 -8.73 8.53
N GLN A 66 4.72 -8.12 7.40
CA GLN A 66 4.32 -6.76 7.08
C GLN A 66 3.87 -6.68 5.63
N THR A 67 2.84 -5.88 5.38
CA THR A 67 2.43 -5.49 4.04
C THR A 67 2.78 -4.01 3.83
N VAL A 68 3.19 -3.64 2.63
CA VAL A 68 3.61 -2.27 2.29
C VAL A 68 2.78 -1.81 1.10
N GLY A 69 2.04 -0.73 1.23
CA GLY A 69 1.26 -0.14 0.14
C GLY A 69 2.01 1.05 -0.46
N TRP A 70 1.96 1.20 -1.77
CA TRP A 70 2.38 2.42 -2.46
C TRP A 70 1.15 3.03 -3.12
N LEU A 71 0.76 4.19 -2.62
CA LEU A 71 -0.24 5.03 -3.25
C LEU A 71 0.49 6.03 -4.14
N HIS A 72 0.28 5.95 -5.45
CA HIS A 72 0.80 6.92 -6.40
C HIS A 72 -0.34 7.75 -6.98
N PHE A 73 -0.19 9.07 -7.02
CA PHE A 73 -1.24 9.98 -7.50
C PHE A 73 -0.65 11.23 -8.15
N GLY A 74 -0.70 11.28 -9.48
CA GLY A 74 -0.09 12.36 -10.26
C GLY A 74 1.43 12.43 -10.06
N LEU A 75 1.91 13.52 -9.45
CA LEU A 75 3.33 13.74 -9.14
C LEU A 75 3.69 13.39 -7.69
N TYR A 76 2.75 12.81 -6.94
CA TYR A 76 2.93 12.52 -5.52
C TYR A 76 2.80 11.03 -5.25
N ALA A 77 3.49 10.55 -4.22
CA ALA A 77 3.38 9.19 -3.74
C ALA A 77 3.43 9.14 -2.22
N GLN A 78 2.63 8.25 -1.63
CA GLN A 78 2.62 7.93 -0.21
C GLN A 78 2.92 6.46 -0.01
N THR A 79 3.82 6.17 0.92
CA THR A 79 4.04 4.79 1.38
C THR A 79 3.12 4.51 2.57
N LEU A 80 2.56 3.31 2.59
CA LEU A 80 1.77 2.74 3.68
C LEU A 80 2.49 1.51 4.17
N GLU A 81 2.51 1.29 5.48
CA GLU A 81 2.99 0.03 6.07
C GLU A 81 1.91 -0.51 7.01
N MET A 82 1.65 -1.81 6.93
CA MET A 82 0.73 -2.48 7.83
C MET A 82 1.33 -3.75 8.41
N ASP A 83 1.25 -3.87 9.72
CA ASP A 83 1.65 -5.05 10.46
C ASP A 83 0.56 -5.48 11.45
N CYS A 84 0.72 -6.66 12.04
CA CYS A 84 -0.19 -7.16 13.05
C CYS A 84 0.52 -7.25 14.40
N ALA A 85 0.16 -6.35 15.32
CA ALA A 85 0.72 -6.35 16.67
C ALA A 85 0.22 -7.57 17.44
N ASN A 86 1.11 -8.54 17.64
CA ASN A 86 0.85 -9.80 18.35
C ASN A 86 -0.36 -10.61 17.82
N GLY A 87 -0.79 -10.40 16.58
CA GLY A 87 -1.94 -11.12 16.01
C GLY A 87 -3.32 -10.55 16.38
N TYR A 88 -3.40 -9.48 17.19
CA TYR A 88 -4.68 -8.96 17.70
C TYR A 88 -5.15 -7.72 16.95
N VAL A 89 -4.24 -6.80 16.61
CA VAL A 89 -4.57 -5.51 16.01
C VAL A 89 -3.67 -5.26 14.81
N CYS A 90 -4.30 -4.96 13.66
CA CYS A 90 -3.56 -4.49 12.48
C CYS A 90 -3.31 -2.99 12.60
N ARG A 91 -2.04 -2.57 12.53
CA ARG A 91 -1.64 -1.16 12.60
C ARG A 91 -1.30 -0.66 11.22
N LEU A 92 -1.86 0.47 10.82
CA LEU A 92 -1.53 1.14 9.56
C LEU A 92 -0.69 2.39 9.85
N ILE A 93 0.52 2.42 9.31
CA ILE A 93 1.39 3.59 9.30
C ILE A 93 1.28 4.25 7.94
N ARG A 94 0.92 5.54 7.91
CA ARG A 94 0.96 6.36 6.70
C ARG A 94 2.17 7.25 6.77
N TRP A 95 3.09 7.07 5.83
CA TRP A 95 4.27 7.92 5.73
C TRP A 95 3.91 9.26 5.09
N GLU A 96 4.80 10.23 5.25
CA GLU A 96 4.65 11.55 4.66
C GLU A 96 4.41 11.46 3.15
N LEU A 97 3.52 12.32 2.66
CA LEU A 97 3.27 12.44 1.24
C LEU A 97 4.47 13.09 0.53
N ARG A 98 5.07 12.40 -0.43
CA ARG A 98 6.25 12.90 -1.16
C ARG A 98 5.92 13.26 -2.59
N LYS A 99 6.46 14.38 -3.07
CA LYS A 99 6.48 14.69 -4.51
C LYS A 99 7.57 13.85 -5.18
N VAL A 100 7.19 12.99 -6.11
CA VAL A 100 8.07 12.02 -6.79
C VAL A 100 8.37 12.38 -8.25
N GLY A 101 7.68 13.36 -8.82
CA GLY A 101 7.92 13.84 -10.19
C GLY A 101 7.96 15.36 -10.31
N LYS A 102 8.63 15.85 -11.35
CA LYS A 102 8.46 17.22 -11.84
C LYS A 102 7.34 17.19 -12.88
N GLY A 103 6.39 18.14 -12.79
CA GLY A 103 5.37 18.28 -13.84
C GLY A 103 6.06 18.48 -15.17
N LEU A 104 5.51 17.91 -16.24
CA LEU A 104 5.93 18.25 -17.59
C LEU A 104 5.83 19.77 -17.70
N GLY A 105 6.94 20.45 -17.96
CA GLY A 105 6.92 21.87 -18.28
C GLY A 105 6.06 22.09 -19.53
N PRO A 106 5.51 23.31 -19.73
CA PRO A 106 4.73 23.63 -20.92
C PRO A 106 5.63 23.40 -22.15
N GLY A 107 5.40 22.34 -22.91
CA GLY A 107 6.26 21.98 -24.04
C GLY A 107 6.23 20.51 -24.47
N TRP A 108 5.51 19.63 -23.76
CA TRP A 108 5.31 18.25 -24.20
C TRP A 108 3.84 17.89 -24.09
N ASP A 109 3.05 18.43 -25.02
CA ASP A 109 1.76 17.88 -25.38
C ASP A 109 2.02 16.72 -26.37
N CYS A 110 1.59 15.52 -26.00
CA CYS A 110 1.48 14.38 -26.91
C CYS A 110 0.12 14.39 -27.60
#